data_AF-A0A923HL21-F1
#
_entry.id   AF-A0A923HL21-F1
#
_cell.length_a   1.000
_cell.length_b   1.000
_cell.length_c   1.000
_cell.angle_alpha   90.00
_cell.angle_beta   90.00
_cell.angle_gamma   90.00
#
_symmetry.space_group_name_H-M   'P 1'
#
loop_
_entity.id
_entity.type
_entity.pdbx_description
1 polymer ?
#
loop_
_entity_poly.entity_id
_entity_poly.type
_entity_poly.pdbx_seq_one_letter_code
_entity_poly.pdbx_strand_id
1 'polypeptide(L)' 'MTKPDIAHRAPKIPLAVPLALRLSAEELVKTDRYASQEVRSRSAFARMIFLRGLAEYERELATNQ' A
#
# COMPACT_ATOMS: atom_id res chain seq x y z
N MET A 1 33.48 6.68 4.02
CA MET A 1 32.27 6.21 3.30
C MET A 1 31.58 5.16 4.16
N THR A 2 30.51 5.54 4.84
CA THR A 2 29.65 4.63 5.63
C THR A 2 28.68 3.92 4.68
N LYS A 3 28.65 2.58 4.71
CA LYS A 3 27.67 1.78 3.95
C LYS A 3 26.25 2.15 4.41
N PRO A 4 25.27 2.30 3.52
CA PRO A 4 23.89 2.54 3.95
C PRO A 4 23.38 1.29 4.67
N ASP A 5 22.75 1.52 5.82
CA ASP A 5 22.05 0.52 6.60
C ASP A 5 21.07 -0.23 5.69
N ILE A 6 21.20 -1.55 5.62
CA ILE A 6 20.33 -2.38 4.79
C ILE A 6 18.99 -2.41 5.51
N ALA A 7 18.12 -1.44 5.17
CA ALA A 7 16.74 -1.45 5.63
C ALA A 7 16.16 -2.83 5.35
N HIS A 8 15.90 -3.61 6.40
CA HIS A 8 15.31 -4.92 6.35
C HIS A 8 13.89 -4.77 5.79
N ARG A 9 13.78 -4.75 4.45
CA ARG A 9 12.50 -4.70 3.77
C ARG A 9 11.75 -5.96 4.15
N ALA A 10 10.52 -5.79 4.62
CA ALA A 10 9.63 -6.90 4.94
C ALA A 10 9.61 -7.94 3.80
N PRO A 11 9.58 -9.24 4.11
CA PRO A 11 9.66 -10.30 3.12
C PRO A 11 8.53 -10.16 2.08
N LYS A 12 8.89 -10.33 0.80
CA LYS A 12 7.92 -10.36 -0.30
C LYS A 12 7.04 -11.60 -0.13
N ILE A 13 5.72 -11.43 -0.22
CA ILE A 13 4.76 -12.54 -0.16
C ILE A 13 5.00 -13.43 -1.40
N PRO A 14 5.42 -14.68 -1.26
CA PRO A 14 5.90 -15.50 -2.38
C PRO A 14 4.83 -15.84 -3.43
N LEU A 15 3.55 -15.72 -3.07
CA LEU A 15 2.41 -15.95 -3.97
C LEU A 15 1.78 -14.65 -4.52
N ALA A 16 2.34 -13.48 -4.19
CA ALA A 16 1.78 -12.21 -4.66
C ALA A 16 2.24 -11.90 -6.09
N VAL A 17 1.27 -11.68 -6.98
CA VAL A 17 1.48 -11.16 -8.33
C VAL A 17 1.45 -9.62 -8.28
N PRO A 18 2.36 -8.92 -9.00
CA PRO A 18 2.36 -7.46 -8.99
C PRO A 18 1.12 -6.87 -9.67
N LEU A 19 0.55 -5.83 -9.07
CA LEU A 19 -0.49 -4.98 -9.66
C LEU A 19 0.11 -3.59 -9.91
N ALA A 20 0.16 -3.16 -11.18
CA ALA A 20 0.57 -1.81 -11.53
C ALA A 20 -0.60 -0.84 -11.36
N LEU A 21 -0.41 0.20 -10.56
CA LEU A 21 -1.40 1.26 -10.33
C LEU A 21 -0.90 2.57 -10.93
N ARG A 22 -1.78 3.25 -11.69
CA ARG A 22 -1.53 4.61 -12.15
C ARG A 22 -2.05 5.57 -11.08
N LEU A 23 -1.17 6.43 -10.58
CA LEU A 23 -1.49 7.47 -9.62
C LEU A 23 -1.07 8.82 -10.21
N SER A 24 -1.86 9.84 -9.97
CA SER A 24 -1.44 11.23 -10.12
C SER A 24 -0.29 11.56 -9.15
N ALA A 25 0.40 12.67 -9.42
CA ALA A 25 1.47 13.14 -8.55
C ALA A 25 0.97 13.39 -7.11
N GLU A 26 -0.23 13.94 -6.95
CA GLU A 26 -0.82 14.23 -5.65
C GLU A 26 -1.13 12.95 -4.87
N GLU A 27 -1.71 11.94 -5.53
CA GLU A 27 -2.01 10.65 -4.92
C GLU A 27 -0.73 9.93 -4.47
N LEU A 28 0.33 10.00 -5.28
CA LEU A 28 1.62 9.43 -4.92
C LEU A 28 2.23 10.12 -3.69
N VAL A 29 2.18 11.46 -3.63
CA VAL A 29 2.66 12.23 -2.46
C VAL A 29 1.87 11.88 -1.20
N LYS A 30 0.54 11.76 -1.29
CA LYS A 30 -0.30 11.31 -0.15
C LYS A 30 0.07 9.91 0.30
N THR A 31 0.24 8.99 -0.65
CA THR A 31 0.63 7.60 -0.38
C THR A 31 1.96 7.53 0.37
N ASP A 32 2.96 8.31 -0.07
CA ASP A 32 4.28 8.35 0.57
C ASP A 32 4.23 8.95 1.97
N ARG A 33 3.48 10.04 2.14
CA ARG A 33 3.31 10.69 3.44
C ARG A 33 2.69 9.75 4.47
N TYR A 34 1.63 9.03 4.10
CA TYR A 34 0.96 8.12 5.03
C TYR A 34 1.76 6.84 5.27
N ALA A 35 2.42 6.31 4.23
CA ALA A 35 3.32 5.17 4.40
C ALA A 35 4.44 5.48 5.40
N SER A 36 5.03 6.68 5.37
CA SER A 36 6.09 7.06 6.30
C SER A 36 5.57 7.26 7.73
N GLN A 37 4.41 7.89 7.91
CA GLN A 37 3.76 8.07 9.21
C GLN A 37 3.46 6.74 9.90
N GLU A 38 3.14 5.69 9.14
CA GLU A 38 2.84 4.36 9.67
C GLU A 38 4.03 3.40 9.67
N VAL A 39 5.25 3.88 9.34
CA VAL A 39 6.49 3.08 9.29
C VAL A 39 6.35 1.87 8.35
N ARG A 40 5.79 2.09 7.16
CA ARG A 40 5.58 1.06 6.12
C ARG A 40 6.24 1.46 4.81
N SER A 41 6.51 0.47 3.97
CA SER A 41 6.82 0.75 2.57
C SER A 41 5.59 1.29 1.84
N ARG A 42 5.80 2.09 0.79
CA ARG A 42 4.74 2.57 -0.10
C ARG A 42 3.85 1.44 -0.60
N SER A 43 4.44 0.32 -1.03
CA SER A 43 3.68 -0.83 -1.55
C SER A 43 2.86 -1.54 -0.47
N ALA A 44 3.40 -1.65 0.75
CA ALA A 44 2.66 -2.24 1.87
C ALA A 44 1.48 -1.34 2.28
N PHE A 45 1.69 -0.02 2.33
CA PHE A 45 0.63 0.94 2.58
C PHE A 45 -0.45 0.92 1.48
N ALA A 46 -0.05 0.97 0.21
CA ALA A 46 -0.99 0.92 -0.92
C ALA A 46 -1.83 -0.37 -0.92
N ARG A 47 -1.21 -1.53 -0.62
CA ARG A 47 -1.94 -2.79 -0.47
C ARG A 47 -2.93 -2.74 0.70
N MET A 48 -2.54 -2.16 1.83
CA MET A 48 -3.41 -2.02 3.00
C MET A 48 -4.65 -1.18 2.66
N ILE A 49 -4.47 -0.03 2.01
CA ILE A 49 -5.58 0.82 1.57
C ILE A 49 -6.47 0.11 0.55
N PHE A 50 -5.88 -0.59 -0.42
CA PHE A 50 -6.63 -1.40 -1.38
C PHE A 50 -7.56 -2.42 -0.69
N LEU A 51 -7.04 -3.17 0.28
CA LEU A 51 -7.84 -4.15 1.03
C LEU A 51 -8.94 -3.48 1.86
N ARG A 52 -8.68 -2.31 2.44
CA ARG A 52 -9.72 -1.54 3.15
C ARG A 52 -10.83 -1.09 2.21
N GLY A 53 -10.48 -0.63 1.01
CA GLY A 53 -11.45 -0.24 -0.02
C GLY A 53 -12.30 -1.41 -0.50
N LEU A 54 -11.71 -2.59 -0.71
CA LEU A 54 -12.47 -3.80 -1.06
C LEU A 54 -13.49 -4.17 0.02
N ALA A 55 -13.07 -4.18 1.29
CA ALA A 55 -13.97 -4.51 2.38
C ALA A 55 -15.11 -3.50 2.53
N GLU A 56 -14.88 -2.21 2.24
CA GLU A 56 -15.95 -1.20 2.21
C GLU A 56 -16.90 -1.44 1.04
N TYR A 57 -16.37 -1.70 -0.15
CA TYR A 57 -17.19 -1.99 -1.33
C TYR A 57 -18.08 -3.22 -1.14
N GLU A 58 -17.57 -4.27 -0.50
CA GLU A 58 -18.36 -5.46 -0.13
C GLU A 58 -19.52 -5.11 0.83
N ARG A 59 -19.31 -4.19 1.78
CA ARG A 59 -20.37 -3.69 2.68
C ARG A 59 -21.43 -2.89 1.92
N GLU A 60 -21.01 -2.03 1.00
CA GLU A 60 -21.92 -1.26 0.16
C GLU A 60 -22.81 -2.17 -0.68
N LEU A 61 -22.23 -3.22 -1.28
CA LEU A 61 -22.98 -4.21 -2.07
C LEU A 61 -24.00 -4.97 -1.22
N ALA A 62 -23.65 -5.37 0.01
CA ALA A 62 -24.55 -6.07 0.91
C ALA A 62 -25.68 -5.19 1.45
N THR A 63 -25.51 -3.86 1.45
CA THR A 63 -26.52 -2.90 1.92
C THR A 63 -27.49 -2.49 0.80
N ASN A 64 -27.06 -2.57 -0.45
CA ASN A 64 -27.82 -2.17 -1.64
C ASN A 64 -28.53 -3.35 -2.34
N GLN A 65 -28.50 -4.54 -1.75
CA GLN A 65 -29.26 -5.74 -2.17
C GLN A 65 -30.41 -6.00 -1.21
#